data_AF-K1TTE5-F1
#
_entry.id   AF-K1TTE5-F1
#
_cell.length_a   1.000
_cell.length_b   1.000
_cell.length_c   1.000
_cell.angle_alpha   90.00
_cell.angle_beta   90.00
_cell.angle_gamma   90.00
#
_symmetry.space_group_name_H-M   'P 1'
#
loop_
_entity.id
_entity.type
_entity.pdbx_description
1 polymer ?
#
loop_
_entity_poly.entity_id
_entity_poly.type
_entity_poly.pdbx_seq_one_letter_code
_entity_poly.pdbx_strand_id
1 'polypeptide(L)'
;MTKVSAPGLATYNEAYNAFGLPYIFNDTEDFYHVMDSQQMQDFFLSTGDDGFVTLTYYTSGARSFYTKDRAIRTPADLKGLKIRVQDMKSQTDMMNYLGGIPVAMSYGDVYTSLQTGIIDGTENNETALTTGKHGEVCKVYSVDQHAMIPDVLIMSEKVWKQISPEDQEIILEAAHNSTEAHKVMWDTAIEEAVKEHRKP
;
A
#
# COMPACT_ATOMS: atom_id res chain seq x y z
N MET A 1 9.02 9.70 14.94
CA MET A 1 8.41 9.61 13.60
C MET A 1 8.42 8.17 13.16
N THR A 2 7.44 7.73 12.38
CA THR A 2 7.41 6.38 11.81
C THR A 2 6.68 6.38 10.48
N LYS A 3 7.03 5.43 9.60
CA LYS A 3 6.31 5.16 8.36
C LYS A 3 5.29 4.05 8.59
N VAL A 4 4.05 4.24 8.16
CA VAL A 4 2.98 3.25 8.26
C VAL A 4 2.13 3.24 7.00
N SER A 5 1.49 2.12 6.68
CA SER A 5 0.47 2.07 5.64
C SER A 5 -0.73 2.93 6.06
N ALA A 6 -1.23 3.80 5.17
CA ALA A 6 -2.22 4.80 5.51
C ALA A 6 -3.50 4.21 6.14
N PRO A 7 -4.12 3.13 5.62
CA PRO A 7 -5.32 2.58 6.24
C PRO A 7 -5.05 1.95 7.62
N GLY A 8 -3.80 1.69 8.00
CA GLY A 8 -3.45 1.29 9.37
C GLY A 8 -3.78 2.37 10.41
N LEU A 9 -3.89 3.63 9.97
CA LEU A 9 -4.30 4.76 10.82
C LEU A 9 -5.83 4.87 10.98
N ALA A 10 -6.61 4.06 10.26
CA ALA A 10 -8.07 4.08 10.34
C ALA A 10 -8.61 3.73 11.75
N THR A 11 -7.81 3.09 12.60
CA THR A 11 -8.15 2.85 14.02
C THR A 11 -8.20 4.15 14.83
N TYR A 12 -7.48 5.19 14.38
CA TYR A 12 -7.42 6.50 15.03
C TYR A 12 -8.28 7.54 14.30
N ASN A 13 -8.24 7.54 12.96
CA ASN A 13 -9.02 8.45 12.13
C ASN A 13 -9.67 7.70 10.95
N GLU A 14 -10.99 7.55 10.99
CA GLU A 14 -11.74 6.75 10.02
C GLU A 14 -11.60 7.22 8.57
N ALA A 15 -11.24 8.48 8.31
CA ALA A 15 -11.05 9.00 6.96
C ALA A 15 -9.92 8.27 6.21
N TYR A 16 -8.94 7.71 6.94
CA TYR A 16 -7.87 6.90 6.34
C TYR A 16 -8.36 5.59 5.73
N ASN A 17 -9.59 5.14 6.02
CA ASN A 17 -10.20 4.02 5.31
C ASN A 17 -10.35 4.28 3.81
N ALA A 18 -10.49 5.56 3.39
CA ALA A 18 -10.66 5.92 1.99
C ALA A 18 -9.48 5.41 1.14
N PHE A 19 -8.25 5.51 1.63
CA PHE A 19 -7.05 5.01 0.94
C PHE A 19 -7.04 3.49 0.72
N GLY A 20 -7.85 2.75 1.48
CA GLY A 20 -7.97 1.30 1.35
C GLY A 20 -9.05 0.85 0.39
N LEU A 21 -9.79 1.78 -0.24
CA LEU A 21 -10.84 1.46 -1.21
C LEU A 21 -10.23 1.11 -2.58
N PRO A 22 -10.79 0.12 -3.29
CA PRO A 22 -10.29 -0.27 -4.59
C PRO A 22 -10.65 0.77 -5.66
N TYR A 23 -9.76 0.96 -6.64
CA TYR A 23 -9.95 1.81 -7.82
C TYR A 23 -10.36 3.27 -7.56
N ILE A 24 -9.94 3.85 -6.42
CA ILE A 24 -10.18 5.28 -6.14
C ILE A 24 -9.25 6.23 -6.91
N PHE A 25 -8.13 5.70 -7.43
CA PHE A 25 -7.21 6.42 -8.30
C PHE A 25 -7.23 5.78 -9.69
N ASN A 26 -7.23 6.61 -10.74
CA ASN A 26 -7.30 6.13 -12.12
C ASN A 26 -5.97 5.51 -12.59
N ASP A 27 -4.86 6.13 -12.22
CA ASP A 27 -3.50 5.70 -12.52
C ASP A 27 -2.51 6.34 -11.51
N THR A 28 -1.21 6.09 -11.71
CA THR A 28 -0.14 6.63 -10.86
C THR A 28 -0.06 8.16 -10.92
N GLU A 29 -0.38 8.78 -12.07
CA GLU A 29 -0.34 10.24 -12.21
C GLU A 29 -1.49 10.89 -11.44
N ASP A 30 -2.69 10.33 -11.55
CA ASP A 30 -3.87 10.74 -10.76
C ASP A 30 -3.62 10.57 -9.26
N PHE A 31 -2.99 9.46 -8.85
CA PHE A 31 -2.54 9.25 -7.47
C PHE A 31 -1.61 10.37 -7.01
N TYR A 32 -0.54 10.69 -7.75
CA TYR A 32 0.35 11.79 -7.37
C TYR A 32 -0.36 13.14 -7.35
N HIS A 33 -1.20 13.43 -8.34
CA HIS A 33 -1.95 14.67 -8.41
C HIS A 33 -2.82 14.90 -7.16
N VAL A 34 -3.56 13.87 -6.72
CA VAL A 34 -4.38 13.94 -5.52
C VAL A 34 -3.51 14.04 -4.27
N MET A 35 -2.47 13.22 -4.17
CA MET A 35 -1.64 13.13 -2.96
C MET A 35 -0.74 14.35 -2.74
N ASP A 36 -0.32 15.02 -3.82
CA ASP A 36 0.45 16.27 -3.81
C ASP A 36 -0.44 17.52 -3.66
N SER A 37 -1.77 17.36 -3.62
CA SER A 37 -2.69 18.49 -3.54
C SER A 37 -2.65 19.19 -2.17
N GLN A 38 -2.92 20.50 -2.16
CA GLN A 38 -3.05 21.26 -0.91
C GLN A 38 -4.15 20.66 -0.01
N GLN A 39 -5.24 20.19 -0.60
CA GLN A 39 -6.34 19.56 0.14
C GLN A 39 -5.88 18.31 0.90
N MET A 40 -4.99 17.51 0.30
CA MET A 40 -4.40 16.34 0.98
C MET A 40 -3.43 16.76 2.08
N GLN A 41 -2.61 17.79 1.85
CA GLN A 41 -1.72 18.33 2.87
C GLN A 41 -2.50 18.85 4.09
N ASP A 42 -3.58 19.60 3.85
CA ASP A 42 -4.46 20.12 4.90
C ASP A 42 -5.10 18.96 5.69
N PHE A 43 -5.56 17.92 5.00
CA PHE A 43 -6.08 16.71 5.63
C PHE A 43 -5.02 16.02 6.51
N PHE A 44 -3.80 15.84 6.00
CA PHE A 44 -2.70 15.21 6.73
C PHE A 44 -2.32 15.95 8.01
N LEU A 45 -2.33 17.29 7.99
CA LEU A 45 -2.05 18.11 9.16
C LEU A 45 -3.24 18.22 10.13
N SER A 46 -4.47 17.92 9.67
CA SER A 46 -5.68 17.97 10.50
C SER A 46 -5.79 16.85 11.56
N THR A 47 -4.94 15.83 11.48
CA THR A 47 -4.97 14.63 12.35
C THR A 47 -4.51 14.87 13.79
N GLY A 48 -4.17 16.09 14.17
CA GLY A 48 -3.62 16.42 15.49
C GLY A 48 -4.47 15.94 16.66
N ASP A 49 -5.79 16.03 16.56
CA ASP A 49 -6.73 15.58 17.60
C ASP A 49 -6.73 14.05 17.78
N ASP A 50 -6.23 13.30 16.79
CA ASP A 50 -6.04 11.84 16.83
C ASP A 50 -4.68 11.44 17.44
N GLY A 51 -3.87 12.42 17.86
CA GLY A 51 -2.58 12.23 18.55
C GLY A 51 -1.36 12.16 17.64
N PHE A 52 -1.53 12.35 16.33
CA PHE A 52 -0.44 12.40 15.36
C PHE A 52 -0.66 13.50 14.31
N VAL A 53 0.39 13.85 13.58
CA VAL A 53 0.29 14.60 12.33
C VAL A 53 0.90 13.76 11.22
N THR A 54 0.28 13.77 10.04
CA THR A 54 0.89 13.19 8.85
C THR A 54 1.70 14.27 8.15
N LEU A 55 2.98 14.00 7.91
CA LEU A 55 3.93 14.96 7.34
C LEU A 55 3.98 14.85 5.82
N THR A 56 3.90 13.63 5.30
CA THR A 56 3.92 13.34 3.87
C THR A 56 3.47 11.89 3.60
N TYR A 57 3.38 11.52 2.33
CA TYR A 57 3.12 10.17 1.85
C TYR A 57 4.31 9.60 1.07
N TYR A 58 4.30 8.28 0.90
CA TYR A 58 5.20 7.54 0.02
C TYR A 58 4.39 6.57 -0.83
N THR A 59 4.71 6.50 -2.12
CA THR A 59 4.11 5.52 -3.02
C THR A 59 4.57 4.11 -2.70
N SER A 60 3.66 3.16 -2.83
CA SER A 60 3.95 1.72 -2.90
C SER A 60 3.46 1.12 -4.21
N GLY A 61 3.24 1.97 -5.23
CA GLY A 61 2.72 1.56 -6.53
C GLY A 61 1.31 0.96 -6.46
N ALA A 62 0.91 0.35 -7.57
CA ALA A 62 -0.34 -0.38 -7.67
C ALA A 62 -0.18 -1.81 -7.17
N ARG A 63 -1.24 -2.33 -6.56
CA ARG A 63 -1.32 -3.69 -6.03
C ARG A 63 -2.11 -4.54 -7.01
N SER A 64 -1.56 -5.71 -7.33
CA SER A 64 -2.19 -6.65 -8.25
C SER A 64 -2.17 -8.07 -7.68
N PHE A 65 -3.09 -8.92 -8.14
CA PHE A 65 -3.15 -10.31 -7.68
C PHE A 65 -1.98 -11.14 -8.18
N TYR A 66 -1.46 -12.00 -7.29
CA TYR A 66 -0.60 -13.10 -7.69
C TYR A 66 -0.91 -14.39 -6.95
N THR A 67 -0.79 -15.48 -7.68
CA THR A 67 -1.15 -16.82 -7.23
C THR A 67 -0.04 -17.79 -7.61
N LYS A 68 -0.13 -19.00 -7.05
CA LYS A 68 0.77 -20.11 -7.38
C LYS A 68 0.77 -20.43 -8.87
N ASP A 69 -0.41 -20.66 -9.44
CA ASP A 69 -0.57 -21.26 -10.76
C ASP A 69 -1.81 -20.79 -11.55
N ARG A 70 -2.71 -19.99 -10.96
CA ARG A 70 -3.97 -19.57 -11.58
C ARG A 70 -3.96 -18.10 -11.99
N ALA A 71 -4.11 -17.83 -13.27
CA ALA A 71 -4.36 -16.47 -13.76
C ALA A 71 -5.74 -15.96 -13.32
N ILE A 72 -5.77 -14.73 -12.83
CA ILE A 72 -7.00 -14.01 -12.49
C ILE A 72 -7.27 -13.03 -13.62
N ARG A 73 -8.16 -13.38 -14.55
CA ARG A 73 -8.53 -12.53 -15.69
C ARG A 73 -9.87 -11.86 -15.48
N THR A 74 -10.70 -12.45 -14.64
CA THR A 74 -12.02 -11.95 -14.24
C THR A 74 -12.24 -12.21 -12.76
N PRO A 75 -13.15 -11.49 -12.08
CA PRO A 75 -13.49 -11.77 -10.69
C PRO A 75 -13.91 -13.24 -10.45
N ALA A 76 -14.55 -13.88 -11.44
CA ALA A 76 -14.98 -15.28 -11.32
C ALA A 76 -13.81 -16.26 -11.10
N ASP A 77 -12.58 -15.92 -11.51
CA ASP A 77 -11.39 -16.76 -11.33
C ASP A 77 -10.95 -16.85 -9.86
N LEU A 78 -11.35 -15.86 -9.03
CA LEU A 78 -11.08 -15.82 -7.59
C LEU A 78 -11.97 -16.77 -6.79
N LYS A 79 -13.04 -17.30 -7.40
CA LYS A 79 -14.02 -18.13 -6.70
C LYS A 79 -13.36 -19.36 -6.05
N GLY A 80 -13.47 -19.43 -4.72
CA GLY A 80 -12.95 -20.52 -3.91
C GLY A 80 -11.44 -20.47 -3.64
N LEU A 81 -10.72 -19.46 -4.13
CA LEU A 81 -9.31 -19.25 -3.79
C LEU A 81 -9.19 -18.59 -2.41
N LYS A 82 -8.29 -19.11 -1.58
CA LYS A 82 -7.88 -18.48 -0.33
C LYS A 82 -6.84 -17.41 -0.65
N ILE A 83 -7.27 -16.17 -0.69
CA ILE A 83 -6.42 -15.02 -1.02
C ILE A 83 -6.08 -14.31 0.28
N ARG A 84 -4.78 -14.17 0.57
CA ARG A 84 -4.35 -13.34 1.67
C ARG A 84 -4.66 -11.88 1.39
N VAL A 85 -5.19 -11.21 2.40
CA VAL A 85 -5.37 -9.75 2.44
C VAL A 85 -4.63 -9.17 3.63
N GLN A 86 -4.31 -7.89 3.55
CA GLN A 86 -3.91 -7.12 4.72
C GLN A 86 -5.08 -7.08 5.74
N ASP A 87 -4.76 -6.99 7.02
CA ASP A 87 -5.75 -6.95 8.11
C ASP A 87 -6.48 -5.60 8.14
N MET A 88 -7.34 -5.41 7.14
CA MET A 88 -8.09 -4.19 6.88
C MET A 88 -9.48 -4.59 6.39
N LYS A 89 -10.51 -3.95 6.95
CA LYS A 89 -11.91 -4.28 6.63
C LYS A 89 -12.19 -4.12 5.13
N SER A 90 -11.70 -3.05 4.52
CA SER A 90 -11.90 -2.77 3.09
C SER A 90 -11.36 -3.88 2.18
N GLN A 91 -10.21 -4.48 2.53
CA GLN A 91 -9.61 -5.55 1.74
C GLN A 91 -10.35 -6.88 1.93
N THR A 92 -10.79 -7.16 3.15
CA THR A 92 -11.66 -8.32 3.44
C THR A 92 -12.98 -8.22 2.67
N ASP A 93 -13.63 -7.05 2.72
CA ASP A 93 -14.88 -6.78 2.00
C ASP A 93 -14.67 -6.91 0.49
N MET A 94 -13.62 -6.29 -0.06
CA MET A 94 -13.27 -6.38 -1.49
C MET A 94 -13.18 -7.84 -1.93
N MET A 95 -12.43 -8.67 -1.21
CA MET A 95 -12.27 -10.07 -1.58
C MET A 95 -13.56 -10.87 -1.50
N ASN A 96 -14.42 -10.59 -0.52
CA ASN A 96 -15.76 -11.19 -0.42
C ASN A 96 -16.64 -10.80 -1.62
N TYR A 97 -16.62 -9.53 -2.03
CA TYR A 97 -17.39 -9.06 -3.19
C TYR A 97 -16.86 -9.64 -4.52
N LEU A 98 -15.56 -9.86 -4.61
CA LEU A 98 -14.94 -10.52 -5.76
C LEU A 98 -15.14 -12.05 -5.76
N GLY A 99 -15.70 -12.63 -4.70
CA GLY A 99 -16.03 -14.06 -4.58
C GLY A 99 -14.87 -14.96 -4.12
N GLY A 100 -13.74 -14.37 -3.72
CA GLY A 100 -12.63 -15.08 -3.08
C GLY A 100 -12.88 -15.35 -1.59
N ILE A 101 -11.99 -16.12 -0.98
CA ILE A 101 -11.99 -16.40 0.46
C ILE A 101 -10.86 -15.58 1.08
N PRO A 102 -11.14 -14.44 1.75
CA PRO A 102 -10.10 -13.63 2.37
C PRO A 102 -9.46 -14.36 3.55
N VAL A 103 -8.13 -14.29 3.63
CA VAL A 103 -7.35 -14.73 4.80
C VAL A 103 -6.51 -13.56 5.29
N ALA A 104 -6.94 -12.90 6.36
CA ALA A 104 -6.21 -11.77 6.94
C ALA A 104 -4.96 -12.26 7.70
N MET A 105 -3.79 -11.73 7.36
CA MET A 105 -2.53 -11.99 8.09
C MET A 105 -1.48 -10.91 7.83
N SER A 106 -0.47 -10.85 8.70
CA SER A 106 0.67 -9.94 8.56
C SER A 106 1.49 -10.25 7.30
N TYR A 107 2.22 -9.26 6.77
CA TYR A 107 3.05 -9.46 5.58
C TYR A 107 4.16 -10.51 5.80
N GLY A 108 4.70 -10.59 7.02
CA GLY A 108 5.79 -11.53 7.36
C GLY A 108 5.37 -13.01 7.29
N ASP A 109 4.08 -13.30 7.40
CA ASP A 109 3.54 -14.66 7.37
C ASP A 109 3.20 -15.13 5.95
N VAL A 110 3.22 -14.22 4.96
CA VAL A 110 2.72 -14.48 3.60
C VAL A 110 3.56 -15.52 2.88
N TYR A 111 4.89 -15.39 2.88
CA TYR A 111 5.78 -16.35 2.20
C TYR A 111 5.55 -17.78 2.70
N THR A 112 5.58 -17.98 4.02
CA THR A 112 5.37 -19.31 4.63
C THR A 112 3.97 -19.84 4.37
N SER A 113 2.94 -18.97 4.40
CA SER A 113 1.56 -19.36 4.12
C SER A 113 1.35 -19.74 2.65
N LEU A 114 2.01 -19.05 1.73
CA LEU A 114 2.09 -19.45 0.32
C LEU A 114 2.80 -20.79 0.21
N GLN A 115 4.00 -20.94 0.77
CA GLN A 115 4.80 -22.17 0.67
C GLN A 115 4.05 -23.41 1.19
N THR A 116 3.35 -23.29 2.32
CA THR A 116 2.60 -24.37 2.96
C THR A 116 1.21 -24.62 2.35
N GLY A 117 0.70 -23.70 1.53
CA GLY A 117 -0.64 -23.83 0.92
C GLY A 117 -1.80 -23.49 1.86
N ILE A 118 -1.51 -22.78 2.95
CA ILE A 118 -2.57 -22.12 3.75
C ILE A 118 -3.34 -21.14 2.86
N ILE A 119 -2.64 -20.43 1.98
CA ILE A 119 -3.21 -19.52 0.98
C ILE A 119 -2.78 -19.93 -0.45
N ASP A 120 -3.64 -19.60 -1.41
CA ASP A 120 -3.47 -19.91 -2.83
C ASP A 120 -2.84 -18.72 -3.60
N GLY A 121 -2.97 -17.53 -3.04
CA GLY A 121 -2.43 -16.29 -3.56
C GLY A 121 -2.60 -15.13 -2.60
N THR A 122 -2.25 -13.94 -3.07
CA THR A 122 -2.34 -12.67 -2.33
C THR A 122 -2.33 -11.54 -3.37
N GLU A 123 -2.29 -10.29 -2.92
CA GLU A 123 -2.09 -9.11 -3.74
C GLU A 123 -0.92 -8.26 -3.21
N ASN A 124 -0.18 -7.60 -4.10
CA ASN A 124 0.84 -6.59 -3.80
C ASN A 124 1.43 -5.99 -5.10
N ASN A 125 2.34 -5.04 -4.97
CA ASN A 125 3.22 -4.61 -6.07
C ASN A 125 4.33 -5.63 -6.39
N GLU A 126 5.07 -5.37 -7.45
CA GLU A 126 6.08 -6.26 -8.04
C GLU A 126 7.24 -6.58 -7.08
N THR A 127 7.59 -5.66 -6.17
CA THR A 127 8.68 -5.88 -5.21
C THR A 127 8.41 -7.03 -4.24
N ALA A 128 7.13 -7.40 -4.04
CA ALA A 128 6.79 -8.57 -3.23
C ALA A 128 7.26 -9.88 -3.88
N LEU A 129 7.32 -9.95 -5.21
CA LEU A 129 7.79 -11.13 -5.92
C LEU A 129 9.31 -11.30 -5.82
N THR A 130 10.07 -10.21 -5.75
CA THR A 130 11.53 -10.20 -5.68
C THR A 130 12.03 -10.04 -4.25
N THR A 131 11.91 -8.84 -3.66
CA THR A 131 12.35 -8.55 -2.29
C THR A 131 11.61 -9.39 -1.26
N GLY A 132 10.29 -9.58 -1.44
CA GLY A 132 9.48 -10.48 -0.62
C GLY A 132 9.67 -11.96 -0.94
N LYS A 133 10.37 -12.29 -2.04
CA LYS A 133 10.61 -13.65 -2.54
C LYS A 133 9.35 -14.46 -2.82
N HIS A 134 8.17 -13.83 -2.89
CA HIS A 134 6.93 -14.55 -3.16
C HIS A 134 6.94 -15.18 -4.55
N GLY A 135 7.76 -14.66 -5.48
CA GLY A 135 7.98 -15.22 -6.81
C GLY A 135 8.63 -16.60 -6.82
N GLU A 136 9.21 -17.06 -5.71
CA GLU A 136 9.69 -18.44 -5.57
C GLU A 136 8.52 -19.44 -5.58
N VAL A 137 7.36 -19.03 -5.06
CA VAL A 137 6.16 -19.86 -4.91
C VAL A 137 5.06 -19.48 -5.91
N CYS A 138 4.84 -18.20 -6.14
CA CYS A 138 3.82 -17.66 -7.03
C CYS A 138 4.37 -17.44 -8.44
N LYS A 139 3.78 -18.12 -9.44
CA LYS A 139 4.23 -18.07 -10.84
C LYS A 139 3.31 -17.28 -11.75
N VAL A 140 2.18 -16.80 -11.24
CA VAL A 140 1.22 -16.01 -12.01
C VAL A 140 0.96 -14.69 -11.32
N TYR A 141 1.29 -13.60 -11.99
CA TYR A 141 0.98 -12.22 -11.60
C TYR A 141 -0.02 -11.65 -12.60
N SER A 142 -1.22 -11.29 -12.13
CA SER A 142 -2.32 -10.78 -12.96
C SER A 142 -2.46 -9.29 -12.72
N VAL A 143 -2.04 -8.48 -13.69
CA VAL A 143 -1.94 -7.02 -13.55
C VAL A 143 -3.33 -6.38 -13.63
N ASP A 144 -3.99 -6.23 -12.48
CA ASP A 144 -5.32 -5.64 -12.36
C ASP A 144 -5.33 -4.31 -11.59
N GLN A 145 -4.22 -3.98 -10.89
CA GLN A 145 -3.95 -2.68 -10.28
C GLN A 145 -5.09 -2.14 -9.41
N HIS A 146 -5.75 -3.04 -8.66
CA HIS A 146 -7.01 -2.75 -7.97
C HIS A 146 -6.89 -1.78 -6.81
N ALA A 147 -5.68 -1.53 -6.28
CA ALA A 147 -5.48 -0.58 -5.20
C ALA A 147 -4.11 0.11 -5.28
N MET A 148 -4.07 1.39 -4.92
CA MET A 148 -2.84 2.16 -4.71
C MET A 148 -2.89 2.70 -3.29
N ILE A 149 -2.25 1.97 -2.36
CA ILE A 149 -2.30 2.28 -0.94
C ILE A 149 -1.02 3.04 -0.57
N PRO A 150 -1.10 4.33 -0.17
CA PRO A 150 0.06 5.08 0.27
C PRO A 150 0.58 4.54 1.61
N ASP A 151 1.90 4.55 1.76
CA ASP A 151 2.51 4.71 3.07
C ASP A 151 2.50 6.19 3.46
N VAL A 152 2.51 6.49 4.75
CA VAL A 152 2.58 7.86 5.27
C VAL A 152 3.62 7.96 6.37
N LEU A 153 4.30 9.11 6.42
CA LEU A 153 5.21 9.47 7.49
C LEU A 153 4.46 10.28 8.54
N ILE A 154 4.40 9.75 9.76
CA ILE A 154 3.71 10.41 10.87
C ILE A 154 4.67 10.86 11.97
N MET A 155 4.27 11.90 12.69
CA MET A 155 4.89 12.38 13.92
C MET A 155 3.85 12.46 15.04
N SER A 156 4.28 12.27 16.29
CA SER A 156 3.41 12.54 17.45
C SER A 156 3.02 14.01 17.47
N GLU A 157 1.71 14.28 17.62
CA GLU A 157 1.20 15.66 17.72
C GLU A 157 1.85 16.40 18.90
N LYS A 158 2.11 15.71 20.02
CA LYS A 158 2.69 16.33 21.21
C LYS A 158 4.08 16.87 20.94
N VAL A 159 4.86 16.14 20.15
CA VAL A 159 6.19 16.57 19.72
C VAL A 159 6.05 17.69 18.70
N TRP A 160 5.17 17.54 17.71
CA TRP A 160 4.91 18.55 16.69
C TRP A 160 4.58 19.93 17.28
N LYS A 161 3.70 20.00 18.28
CA LYS A 161 3.33 21.25 18.97
C LYS A 161 4.46 21.92 19.77
N GLN A 162 5.57 21.21 20.03
CA GLN A 162 6.74 21.76 20.72
C GLN A 162 7.78 22.34 19.74
N ILE A 163 7.63 22.06 18.44
CA ILE A 163 8.52 22.54 17.38
C ILE A 163 8.08 23.96 17.00
N SER A 164 9.04 24.85 16.78
CA SER A 164 8.74 26.23 16.35
C SER A 164 8.06 26.22 14.97
N PRO A 165 7.21 27.22 14.64
CA PRO A 165 6.60 27.29 13.32
C PRO A 165 7.63 27.29 12.17
N GLU A 166 8.76 27.97 12.38
CA GLU A 166 9.88 28.01 11.43
C GLU A 166 10.49 26.61 11.20
N ASP A 167 10.69 25.84 12.26
CA ASP A 167 11.21 24.47 12.15
C ASP A 167 10.16 23.50 11.60
N GLN A 168 8.86 23.73 11.86
CA GLN A 168 7.78 22.95 11.27
C GLN A 168 7.77 23.09 9.74
N GLU A 169 7.93 24.30 9.22
CA GLU A 169 8.04 24.55 7.78
C GLU A 169 9.23 23.81 7.16
N ILE A 170 10.41 23.86 7.80
CA ILE A 170 11.60 23.11 7.35
C ILE A 170 11.34 21.60 7.33
N ILE A 171 10.65 21.07 8.34
CA ILE A 171 10.32 19.64 8.39
C ILE A 171 9.35 19.26 7.26
N LEU A 172 8.36 20.10 6.96
CA LEU A 172 7.42 19.84 5.87
C LEU A 172 8.11 19.91 4.51
N GLU A 173 9.01 20.88 4.30
CA GLU A 173 9.83 20.95 3.09
C GLU A 173 10.71 19.70 2.95
N ALA A 174 11.37 19.26 4.03
CA ALA A 174 12.17 18.04 4.03
C ALA A 174 11.32 16.79 3.75
N ALA A 175 10.11 16.72 4.31
CA ALA A 175 9.17 15.62 4.07
C ALA A 175 8.73 15.58 2.60
N HIS A 176 8.36 16.72 2.01
CA HIS A 176 8.05 16.84 0.59
C HIS A 176 9.23 16.39 -0.29
N ASN A 177 10.44 16.91 -0.02
CA ASN A 177 11.64 16.54 -0.78
C ASN A 177 11.96 15.04 -0.68
N SER A 178 11.67 14.43 0.48
CA SER A 178 11.81 12.99 0.66
C SER A 178 10.83 12.19 -0.20
N THR A 179 9.61 12.69 -0.39
CA THR A 179 8.60 12.05 -1.27
C THR A 179 9.02 12.13 -2.73
N GLU A 180 9.52 13.27 -3.18
CA GLU A 180 10.04 13.42 -4.54
C GLU A 180 11.22 12.48 -4.83
N ALA A 181 12.16 12.38 -3.88
CA ALA A 181 13.25 11.42 -3.98
C ALA A 181 12.74 9.96 -3.98
N HIS A 182 11.75 9.65 -3.13
CA HIS A 182 11.16 8.32 -3.03
C HIS A 182 10.44 7.92 -4.32
N LYS A 183 9.71 8.82 -5.01
CA LYS A 183 9.06 8.53 -6.30
C LYS A 183 10.07 7.98 -7.32
N VAL A 184 11.23 8.64 -7.46
CA VAL A 184 12.30 8.21 -8.38
C VAL A 184 12.91 6.86 -7.98
N MET A 185 13.18 6.66 -6.68
CA MET A 185 13.71 5.40 -6.16
C MET A 185 12.71 4.25 -6.35
N TRP A 186 11.43 4.53 -6.17
CA TRP A 186 10.36 3.56 -6.34
C TRP A 186 10.26 3.07 -7.79
N ASP A 187 10.24 4.00 -8.75
CA ASP A 187 10.19 3.63 -10.18
C ASP A 187 11.39 2.77 -10.59
N THR A 188 12.59 3.12 -10.09
CA THR A 188 13.80 2.31 -10.30
C THR A 188 13.65 0.90 -9.71
N ALA A 189 13.14 0.80 -8.47
CA ALA A 189 12.94 -0.49 -7.81
C ALA A 189 11.92 -1.37 -8.54
N ILE A 190 10.85 -0.79 -9.07
CA ILE A 190 9.84 -1.51 -9.87
C ILE A 190 10.44 -1.99 -11.19
N GLU A 191 11.19 -1.15 -11.91
CA GLU A 191 11.87 -1.57 -13.13
C GLU A 191 12.82 -2.75 -12.89
N GLU A 192 13.60 -2.70 -11.81
CA GLU A 192 14.51 -3.78 -11.42
C GLU A 192 13.75 -5.05 -11.06
N ALA A 193 12.68 -4.94 -10.27
CA ALA A 193 11.85 -6.09 -9.88
C ALA A 193 11.22 -6.79 -11.09
N VAL A 194 10.68 -6.00 -12.03
CA VAL A 194 10.11 -6.53 -13.28
C VAL A 194 11.19 -7.19 -14.15
N LYS A 195 12.37 -6.57 -14.27
CA LYS A 195 13.50 -7.13 -15.05
C LYS A 195 14.00 -8.44 -14.44
N GLU A 196 14.10 -8.53 -13.12
CA GLU A 196 14.55 -9.73 -12.42
C GLU A 196 13.56 -10.89 -12.58
N HIS A 197 12.27 -10.64 -12.40
CA HIS A 197 11.26 -11.70 -12.45
C HIS A 197 10.96 -12.19 -13.88
N ARG A 198 11.33 -11.41 -14.92
CA ARG A 198 11.24 -11.84 -16.33
C ARG A 198 12.44 -12.66 -16.81
N LYS A 199 13.47 -12.87 -15.96
CA LYS A 199 14.61 -13.72 -16.32
C LYS A 199 14.14 -15.19 -16.39
N PRO A 200 14.55 -15.93 -17.44
CA PRO A 200 14.12 -17.32 -17.68
C PRO A 200 14.60 -18.29 -16.61
#